data_AF-B1ZSD0-F1
#
_entry.id   AF-B1ZSD0-F1
#
_cell.length_a   1.000
_cell.length_b   1.000
_cell.length_c   1.000
_cell.angle_alpha   90.00
_cell.angle_beta   90.00
_cell.angle_gamma   90.00
#
_symmetry.space_group_name_H-M   'P 1'
#
loop_
_entity.id
_entity.type
_entity.pdbx_description
1 polymer ?
#
loop_
_entity_poly.entity_id
_entity_poly.type
_entity_poly.pdbx_seq_one_letter_code
_entity_poly.pdbx_strand_id
1 'polypeptide(L)'
;MDGSNPLPVVLCGVAAGAFLLGSLHLRRKQRLLHDLPTSKTQGVFIGLVEVAGTAESSAPLRGYLSGATCVHFDYEVQEHWSRTVTETYTDKEGKSRTRTRHESGWTTVAHGGETQDFYLRDDTGAVLIRPAGAKVEAQTLFEQTVNRGDPLYYAKGPDHAVANSDHRRRFVERGLALHTSLYVVGQARERADVVAPEIAQDRNAPLFLISTRTERSVQTRLAVGSWVCWALGLVAAVGAALFAMQNLPPGSFAPLAIALGGYLGGWALGWTWMVFNSLVSLRNRVRQAWSLIEVQLKRRHDLLPSLTSVVSALSTHERSTQTAVSALRSQIQATPPGVAGPDFAGVAAALRGVAEAYPELTAQDSFARLQRELVTTEQRIALARSYYNDIATQFATRLERIPDGWVARLAAMKPQPLLAAADFERARVDVQFADAA
;
A
#
# COMPACT_ATOMS: atom_id res chain seq x y z
N MET A 1 26.23 -45.52 -28.86
CA MET A 1 25.15 -45.07 -27.95
C MET A 1 25.75 -43.97 -27.09
N ASP A 2 25.85 -42.76 -27.64
CA ASP A 2 26.30 -41.61 -26.85
C ASP A 2 25.13 -41.15 -25.99
N GLY A 3 25.23 -41.42 -24.69
CA GLY A 3 24.31 -40.92 -23.68
C GLY A 3 24.54 -39.43 -23.49
N SER A 4 23.94 -38.62 -24.35
CA SER A 4 23.89 -37.18 -24.14
C SER A 4 23.17 -36.89 -22.84
N ASN A 5 23.85 -36.14 -21.98
CA ASN A 5 23.36 -35.82 -20.65
C ASN A 5 22.07 -34.97 -20.79
N PRO A 6 20.89 -35.42 -20.30
CA PRO A 6 19.64 -34.65 -20.40
C PRO A 6 19.58 -33.52 -19.37
N LEU A 7 20.52 -33.46 -18.42
CA LEU A 7 20.57 -32.45 -17.36
C LEU A 7 20.45 -30.99 -17.85
N PRO A 8 21.14 -30.49 -18.89
CA PRO A 8 21.00 -29.10 -19.32
C PRO A 8 19.59 -28.76 -19.83
N VAL A 9 18.90 -29.68 -20.53
CA VAL A 9 17.52 -29.47 -20.98
C VAL A 9 16.58 -29.35 -19.77
N VAL A 10 16.73 -30.25 -18.80
CA VAL A 10 15.92 -30.25 -17.57
C VAL A 10 16.19 -29.00 -16.74
N LEU A 11 17.45 -28.62 -16.53
CA LEU A 11 17.84 -27.44 -15.75
C LEU A 11 17.29 -26.16 -16.38
N CYS A 12 17.44 -25.98 -17.70
CA CYS A 12 16.89 -24.83 -18.41
C CYS A 12 15.34 -24.82 -18.37
N GLY A 13 14.69 -25.99 -18.49
CA GLY A 13 13.23 -26.11 -18.37
C GLY A 13 12.70 -25.75 -16.98
N VAL A 14 13.35 -26.24 -15.92
CA VAL A 14 13.02 -25.89 -14.52
C VAL A 14 13.25 -24.40 -14.27
N ALA A 15 14.36 -23.84 -14.75
CA ALA A 15 14.62 -22.40 -14.66
C ALA A 15 13.54 -21.58 -15.37
N ALA A 16 13.12 -21.98 -16.58
CA ALA A 16 12.05 -21.33 -17.32
C ALA A 16 10.73 -21.33 -16.54
N GLY A 17 10.35 -22.48 -15.94
CA GLY A 17 9.17 -22.59 -15.08
C GLY A 17 9.25 -21.72 -13.82
N ALA A 18 10.38 -21.71 -13.14
CA ALA A 18 10.60 -20.88 -11.95
C ALA A 18 10.49 -19.38 -12.27
N PHE A 19 11.10 -18.94 -13.38
CA PHE A 19 11.01 -17.56 -13.85
C PHE A 19 9.60 -17.17 -14.28
N LEU A 20 8.84 -18.10 -14.90
CA LEU A 20 7.45 -17.88 -15.25
C LEU A 20 6.59 -17.65 -14.00
N LEU A 21 6.73 -18.51 -12.98
CA LEU A 21 6.03 -18.37 -11.69
C LEU A 21 6.42 -17.07 -10.98
N GLY A 22 7.71 -16.73 -10.96
CA GLY A 22 8.20 -15.46 -10.41
C GLY A 22 7.61 -14.24 -11.11
N SER A 23 7.53 -14.28 -12.45
CA SER A 23 6.90 -13.22 -13.25
C SER A 23 5.43 -13.04 -12.90
N LEU A 24 4.65 -14.13 -12.82
CA LEU A 24 3.24 -14.09 -12.46
C LEU A 24 3.01 -13.61 -11.02
N HIS A 25 3.87 -14.02 -10.08
CA HIS A 25 3.79 -13.60 -8.67
C HIS A 25 4.02 -12.09 -8.52
N LEU A 26 5.06 -11.55 -9.16
CA LEU A 26 5.34 -10.11 -9.14
C LEU A 26 4.21 -9.30 -9.78
N ARG A 27 3.63 -9.81 -10.88
CA ARG A 27 2.51 -9.17 -11.56
C ARG A 27 1.23 -9.18 -10.75
N ARG A 28 0.99 -10.26 -9.99
CA ARG A 28 -0.13 -10.34 -9.05
C ARG A 28 0.00 -9.28 -7.96
N LYS A 29 1.19 -9.08 -7.40
CA LYS A 29 1.47 -8.02 -6.42
C LYS A 29 1.27 -6.63 -7.01
N GLN A 30 1.77 -6.40 -8.23
CA GLN A 30 1.60 -5.13 -8.93
C GLN A 30 0.11 -4.80 -9.15
N ARG A 31 -0.69 -5.76 -9.63
CA ARG A 31 -2.13 -5.58 -9.85
C ARG A 31 -2.88 -5.32 -8.55
N LEU A 32 -2.53 -6.03 -7.48
CA LEU A 32 -3.13 -5.82 -6.17
C LEU A 32 -2.95 -4.38 -5.67
N LEU A 33 -1.75 -3.81 -5.84
CA LEU A 33 -1.49 -2.40 -5.51
C LEU A 33 -2.30 -1.46 -6.41
N HIS A 34 -2.31 -1.71 -7.71
CA HIS A 34 -3.08 -0.89 -8.64
C HIS A 34 -4.59 -0.92 -8.36
N ASP A 35 -5.13 -2.04 -7.86
CA ASP A 35 -6.58 -2.23 -7.60
C ASP A 35 -7.03 -1.72 -6.22
N LEU A 36 -6.13 -1.06 -5.47
CA LEU A 36 -6.39 -0.46 -4.17
C LEU A 36 -6.43 1.06 -4.33
N PRO A 37 -7.61 1.71 -4.33
CA PRO A 37 -7.65 3.16 -4.31
C PRO A 37 -7.22 3.69 -2.94
N THR A 38 -6.48 4.79 -2.97
CA THR A 38 -6.08 5.51 -1.76
C THR A 38 -7.31 6.02 -1.01
N SER A 39 -7.48 5.55 0.22
CA SER A 39 -8.49 6.03 1.16
C SER A 39 -7.95 7.21 1.96
N LYS A 40 -8.83 8.15 2.28
CA LYS A 40 -8.59 9.21 3.26
C LYS A 40 -8.56 8.62 4.67
N THR A 41 -7.73 9.16 5.56
CA THR A 41 -7.50 8.59 6.91
C THR A 41 -8.80 8.49 7.73
N GLN A 42 -9.67 9.49 7.67
CA GLN A 42 -10.97 9.50 8.36
C GLN A 42 -11.98 8.51 7.74
N GLY A 43 -11.76 8.15 6.46
CA GLY A 43 -12.55 7.21 5.68
C GLY A 43 -11.94 5.82 5.60
N VAL A 44 -10.97 5.48 6.46
CA VAL A 44 -10.40 4.13 6.48
C VAL A 44 -11.44 3.14 6.99
N PHE A 45 -11.80 2.21 6.13
CA PHE A 45 -12.73 1.12 6.46
C PHE A 45 -11.97 -0.18 6.75
N ILE A 46 -12.60 -1.07 7.51
CA ILE A 46 -12.03 -2.38 7.86
C ILE A 46 -11.79 -3.19 6.58
N GLY A 47 -10.56 -3.68 6.39
CA GLY A 47 -10.15 -4.34 5.16
C GLY A 47 -8.73 -3.99 4.73
N LEU A 48 -8.32 -4.54 3.59
CA LEU A 48 -7.07 -4.14 2.95
C LEU A 48 -7.24 -2.76 2.31
N VAL A 49 -6.51 -1.78 2.84
CA VAL A 49 -6.59 -0.37 2.45
C VAL A 49 -5.23 0.17 2.05
N GLU A 50 -5.27 1.25 1.29
CA GLU A 50 -4.14 2.11 0.99
C GLU A 50 -4.42 3.49 1.57
N VAL A 51 -3.46 4.10 2.26
CA VAL A 51 -3.59 5.43 2.85
C VAL A 51 -2.30 6.20 2.62
N ALA A 52 -2.43 7.49 2.32
CA ALA A 52 -1.31 8.41 2.18
C ALA A 52 -1.45 9.56 3.18
N GLY A 53 -0.34 10.00 3.76
CA GLY A 53 -0.31 11.07 4.76
C GLY A 53 1.08 11.32 5.32
N THR A 54 1.20 12.16 6.33
CA THR A 54 2.45 12.43 7.03
C THR A 54 2.57 11.61 8.31
N ALA A 55 3.79 11.18 8.65
CA ALA A 55 4.05 10.54 9.94
C ALA A 55 4.03 11.56 11.08
N GLU A 56 3.25 11.29 12.10
CA GLU A 56 3.07 12.11 13.30
C GLU A 56 3.27 11.24 14.56
N SER A 57 3.95 11.78 15.56
CA SER A 57 4.09 11.14 16.87
C SER A 57 4.32 12.19 17.97
N SER A 58 3.73 11.98 19.14
CA SER A 58 3.93 12.81 20.32
C SER A 58 5.26 12.52 21.04
N ALA A 59 5.83 11.33 20.84
CA ALA A 59 7.10 10.91 21.41
C ALA A 59 7.96 10.29 20.29
N PRO A 60 8.61 11.09 19.43
CA PRO A 60 9.41 10.57 18.33
C PRO A 60 10.74 9.97 18.79
N LEU A 61 11.23 8.98 18.04
CA LEU A 61 12.58 8.45 18.15
C LEU A 61 13.60 9.47 17.63
N ARG A 62 14.86 9.28 18.00
CA ARG A 62 15.99 9.97 17.38
C ARG A 62 16.85 8.97 16.63
N GLY A 63 17.13 9.24 15.37
CA GLY A 63 18.07 8.46 14.57
C GLY A 63 19.42 8.35 15.25
N TYR A 64 20.01 7.15 15.22
CA TYR A 64 21.28 6.87 15.88
C TYR A 64 22.45 7.64 15.26
N LEU A 65 22.47 7.77 13.93
CA LEU A 65 23.50 8.47 13.17
C LEU A 65 23.08 9.92 12.83
N SER A 66 21.87 10.11 12.28
CA SER A 66 21.41 11.44 11.86
C SER A 66 20.99 12.34 13.02
N GLY A 67 20.57 11.77 14.15
CA GLY A 67 19.88 12.49 15.22
C GLY A 67 18.48 12.99 14.83
N ALA A 68 17.99 12.69 13.62
CA ALA A 68 16.72 13.17 13.11
C ALA A 68 15.54 12.57 13.88
N THR A 69 14.49 13.37 14.09
CA THR A 69 13.25 12.90 14.70
C THR A 69 12.48 12.02 13.73
N CYS A 70 12.21 10.78 14.12
CA CYS A 70 11.62 9.76 13.26
C CYS A 70 10.70 8.81 14.05
N VAL A 71 9.92 8.01 13.32
CA VAL A 71 9.06 6.94 13.90
C VAL A 71 9.64 5.54 13.64
N HIS A 72 10.65 5.48 12.79
CA HIS A 72 11.39 4.28 12.45
C HIS A 72 12.76 4.69 11.94
N PHE A 73 13.81 3.97 12.35
CA PHE A 73 15.09 4.02 11.69
C PHE A 73 15.79 2.66 11.72
N ASP A 74 16.59 2.40 10.69
CA ASP A 74 17.58 1.34 10.62
C ASP A 74 18.93 1.95 10.23
N TYR A 75 20.00 1.47 10.84
CA TYR A 75 21.35 1.87 10.48
C TYR A 75 22.24 0.68 10.22
N GLU A 76 23.22 0.89 9.35
CA GLU A 76 24.26 -0.05 9.01
C GLU A 76 25.60 0.68 8.96
N VAL A 77 26.61 0.09 9.61
CA VAL A 77 28.00 0.50 9.51
C VAL A 77 28.74 -0.61 8.79
N GLN A 78 29.34 -0.28 7.66
CA GLN A 78 30.14 -1.20 6.87
C GLN A 78 31.60 -0.77 6.90
N GLU A 79 32.51 -1.74 7.01
CA GLU A 79 33.94 -1.51 6.94
C GLU A 79 34.50 -2.11 5.65
N HIS A 80 35.28 -1.31 4.93
CA HIS A 80 35.93 -1.75 3.72
C HIS A 80 37.20 -2.53 4.06
N TRP A 81 37.42 -3.61 3.32
CA TRP A 81 38.63 -4.41 3.40
C TRP A 81 39.22 -4.58 2.01
N SER A 82 40.54 -4.72 1.96
CA SER A 82 41.26 -5.08 0.75
C SER A 82 42.39 -6.03 1.08
N ARG A 83 42.45 -7.15 0.37
CA ARG A 83 43.49 -8.16 0.53
C ARG A 83 44.06 -8.56 -0.82
N THR A 84 45.31 -8.97 -0.78
CA THR A 84 46.00 -9.56 -1.92
C THR A 84 45.96 -11.07 -1.77
N VAL A 85 45.27 -11.76 -2.68
CA VAL A 85 45.17 -13.22 -2.73
C VAL A 85 46.12 -13.75 -3.78
N THR A 86 46.94 -14.71 -3.38
CA THR A 86 47.88 -15.40 -4.27
C THR A 86 47.30 -16.77 -4.60
N GLU A 87 46.84 -16.93 -5.84
CA GLU A 87 46.31 -18.20 -6.34
C GLU A 87 47.40 -18.94 -7.10
N THR A 88 47.64 -20.19 -6.70
CA THR A 88 48.47 -21.12 -7.47
C THR A 88 47.55 -21.94 -8.35
N TYR A 89 47.73 -21.85 -9.67
CA TYR A 89 46.99 -22.65 -10.64
C TYR A 89 47.97 -23.45 -11.51
N THR A 90 47.52 -24.59 -11.99
CA THR A 90 48.29 -25.41 -12.94
C THR A 90 47.86 -25.04 -14.35
N ASP A 91 48.82 -24.59 -15.16
CA ASP A 91 48.57 -24.24 -16.56
C ASP A 91 48.27 -25.50 -17.40
N LYS A 92 47.78 -25.32 -18.63
CA LYS A 92 47.52 -26.40 -19.61
C LYS A 92 48.76 -27.24 -19.92
N GLU A 93 49.95 -26.69 -19.64
CA GLU A 93 51.25 -27.35 -19.77
C GLU A 93 51.70 -28.12 -18.50
N GLY A 94 50.87 -28.21 -17.46
CA GLY A 94 51.20 -28.92 -16.22
C GLY A 94 52.14 -28.18 -15.26
N LYS A 95 52.51 -26.92 -15.56
CA LYS A 95 53.37 -26.10 -14.70
C LYS A 95 52.54 -25.30 -13.69
N SER A 96 52.93 -25.35 -12.42
CA SER A 96 52.37 -24.48 -11.39
C SER A 96 52.77 -23.02 -11.65
N ARG A 97 51.76 -22.17 -11.82
CA ARG A 97 51.91 -20.73 -11.96
C ARG A 97 51.22 -20.05 -10.80
N THR A 98 51.81 -18.95 -10.35
CA THR A 98 51.23 -18.11 -9.30
C THR A 98 50.71 -16.84 -9.92
N ARG A 99 49.47 -16.46 -9.59
CA ARG A 99 48.89 -15.17 -9.94
C ARG A 99 48.43 -14.47 -8.69
N THR A 100 48.76 -13.19 -8.61
CA THR A 100 48.27 -12.30 -7.57
C THR A 100 46.98 -11.62 -8.03
N ARG A 101 45.95 -11.65 -7.19
CA ARG A 101 44.68 -10.97 -7.41
C ARG A 101 44.38 -10.07 -6.21
N HIS A 102 43.95 -8.84 -6.49
CA HIS A 102 43.42 -7.95 -5.46
C HIS A 102 41.92 -8.19 -5.30
N GLU A 103 41.49 -8.39 -4.07
CA GLU A 103 40.10 -8.49 -3.69
C GLU A 103 39.77 -7.35 -2.72
N SER A 104 38.58 -6.79 -2.86
CA SER A 104 38.08 -5.80 -1.91
C SER A 104 36.58 -5.95 -1.74
N GLY A 105 36.07 -5.49 -0.62
CA GLY A 105 34.66 -5.60 -0.29
C GLY A 105 34.28 -4.78 0.92
N TRP A 106 32.99 -4.80 1.22
CA TRP A 106 32.42 -4.19 2.40
C TRP A 106 31.86 -5.28 3.30
N THR A 107 32.10 -5.16 4.60
CA THR A 107 31.56 -6.06 5.61
C THR A 107 30.80 -5.24 6.64
N THR A 108 29.55 -5.63 6.92
CA THR A 108 28.76 -5.02 7.99
C THR A 108 29.41 -5.29 9.34
N VAL A 109 29.76 -4.25 10.08
CA VAL A 109 30.42 -4.31 11.39
C VAL A 109 29.52 -3.89 12.53
N ALA A 110 28.46 -3.13 12.25
CA ALA A 110 27.40 -2.82 13.19
C ALA A 110 26.10 -2.59 12.43
N HIS A 111 24.98 -2.96 13.04
CA HIS A 111 23.65 -2.62 12.55
C HIS A 111 22.70 -2.52 13.72
N GLY A 112 21.61 -1.79 13.53
CA GLY A 112 20.57 -1.66 14.54
C GLY A 112 19.40 -0.88 13.98
N GLY A 113 18.39 -0.68 14.81
CA GLY A 113 17.21 0.08 14.43
C GLY A 113 16.15 -0.01 15.49
N GLU A 114 15.24 0.94 15.44
CA GLU A 114 14.10 1.01 16.35
C GLU A 114 12.87 1.44 15.57
N THR A 115 11.71 0.95 15.99
CA THR A 115 10.43 1.23 15.36
C THR A 115 9.40 1.42 16.44
N GLN A 116 8.57 2.44 16.29
CA GLN A 116 7.46 2.69 17.20
C GLN A 116 6.15 2.88 16.43
N ASP A 117 5.04 2.76 17.14
CA ASP A 117 3.74 3.11 16.58
C ASP A 117 3.66 4.62 16.33
N PHE A 118 2.90 5.00 15.31
CA PHE A 118 2.77 6.39 14.90
C PHE A 118 1.42 6.63 14.23
N TYR A 119 1.03 7.90 14.15
CA TYR A 119 -0.16 8.31 13.42
C TYR A 119 0.22 8.71 12.00
N LEU A 120 -0.55 8.22 11.03
CA LEU A 120 -0.52 8.74 9.68
C LEU A 120 -1.63 9.78 9.54
N ARG A 121 -1.28 11.02 9.23
CA ARG A 121 -2.19 12.16 9.18
C ARG A 121 -2.37 12.68 7.76
N ASP A 122 -3.61 12.98 7.38
CA ASP A 122 -3.92 13.71 6.15
C ASP A 122 -4.81 14.94 6.44
N ASP A 123 -5.41 15.50 5.41
CA ASP A 123 -6.33 16.64 5.48
C ASP A 123 -7.67 16.31 6.18
N THR A 124 -8.02 15.02 6.30
CA THR A 124 -9.30 14.56 6.88
C THR A 124 -9.18 14.08 8.32
N GLY A 125 -8.00 13.62 8.74
CA GLY A 125 -7.81 13.09 10.09
C GLY A 125 -6.48 12.37 10.27
N ALA A 126 -6.48 11.40 11.19
CA ALA A 126 -5.32 10.56 11.43
C ALA A 126 -5.74 9.11 11.71
N VAL A 127 -4.89 8.17 11.31
CA VAL A 127 -5.06 6.73 11.57
C VAL A 127 -3.81 6.18 12.25
N LEU A 128 -3.98 5.29 13.22
CA LEU A 128 -2.87 4.67 13.94
C LEU A 128 -2.24 3.58 13.06
N ILE A 129 -0.91 3.61 12.92
CA ILE A 129 -0.13 2.60 12.22
C ILE A 129 0.66 1.79 13.25
N ARG A 130 0.52 0.46 13.18
CA ARG A 130 1.33 -0.51 13.93
C ARG A 130 2.37 -1.13 12.99
N PRO A 131 3.57 -0.53 12.83
CA PRO A 131 4.53 -0.92 11.79
C PRO A 131 5.19 -2.29 12.00
N ALA A 132 4.97 -2.93 13.14
CA ALA A 132 5.48 -4.28 13.40
C ALA A 132 5.05 -5.26 12.29
N GLY A 133 6.02 -5.92 11.66
CA GLY A 133 5.80 -6.86 10.56
C GLY A 133 5.53 -6.22 9.19
N ALA A 134 5.56 -4.89 9.08
CA ALA A 134 5.52 -4.20 7.80
C ALA A 134 6.86 -4.33 7.06
N LYS A 135 6.80 -4.41 5.73
CA LYS A 135 7.96 -4.09 4.91
C LYS A 135 8.12 -2.57 4.89
N VAL A 136 9.20 -2.06 5.45
CA VAL A 136 9.48 -0.61 5.47
C VAL A 136 10.46 -0.25 4.35
N GLU A 137 10.05 0.67 3.47
CA GLU A 137 10.90 1.29 2.44
C GLU A 137 11.17 2.74 2.85
N ALA A 138 12.12 2.90 3.77
CA ALA A 138 12.53 4.19 4.31
C ALA A 138 13.45 4.98 3.36
N GLN A 139 13.52 6.30 3.56
CA GLN A 139 14.48 7.16 2.87
C GLN A 139 15.81 7.20 3.63
N THR A 140 16.91 7.47 2.93
CA THR A 140 18.21 7.70 3.57
C THR A 140 18.16 9.02 4.34
N LEU A 141 18.41 8.96 5.66
CA LEU A 141 18.50 10.12 6.54
C LEU A 141 19.95 10.58 6.73
N PHE A 142 20.89 9.64 6.68
CA PHE A 142 22.32 9.92 6.80
C PHE A 142 23.12 8.94 5.96
N GLU A 143 24.14 9.45 5.27
CA GLU A 143 25.10 8.63 4.56
C GLU A 143 26.46 9.32 4.52
N GLN A 144 27.48 8.71 5.11
CA GLN A 144 28.84 9.23 5.07
C GLN A 144 29.85 8.09 5.07
N THR A 145 30.91 8.25 4.26
CA THR A 145 32.08 7.36 4.32
C THR A 145 33.23 8.12 4.94
N VAL A 146 33.82 7.56 5.99
CA VAL A 146 34.85 8.21 6.80
C VAL A 146 36.06 7.30 7.00
N ASN A 147 37.19 7.92 7.31
CA ASN A 147 38.43 7.24 7.68
C ASN A 147 38.65 7.34 9.19
N ARG A 148 39.65 6.64 9.73
CA ARG A 148 40.06 6.70 11.15
C ARG A 148 40.22 8.10 11.77
N GLY A 149 40.55 9.10 10.96
CA GLY A 149 40.74 10.48 11.44
C GLY A 149 39.44 11.21 11.77
N ASP A 150 38.29 10.69 11.33
CA ASP A 150 36.99 11.27 11.60
C ASP A 150 36.45 10.80 12.96
N PRO A 151 35.98 11.69 13.85
CA PRO A 151 35.40 11.31 15.14
C PRO A 151 34.27 10.28 15.03
N LEU A 152 33.49 10.31 13.94
CA LEU A 152 32.39 9.39 13.69
C LEU A 152 32.85 7.93 13.66
N TYR A 153 34.09 7.69 13.21
CA TYR A 153 34.65 6.33 13.03
C TYR A 153 34.56 5.50 14.31
N TYR A 154 34.93 6.09 15.46
CA TYR A 154 34.92 5.43 16.77
C TYR A 154 33.70 5.81 17.61
N ALA A 155 33.13 7.01 17.44
CA ALA A 155 31.99 7.44 18.24
C ALA A 155 30.71 6.62 17.97
N LYS A 156 30.55 6.12 16.73
CA LYS A 156 29.35 5.38 16.30
C LYS A 156 29.65 4.03 15.66
N GLY A 157 30.93 3.71 15.44
CA GLY A 157 31.38 2.41 14.94
C GLY A 157 32.06 1.58 16.03
N PRO A 158 32.26 0.27 15.80
CA PRO A 158 32.91 -0.60 16.79
C PRO A 158 34.39 -0.27 17.00
N ASP A 159 34.92 -0.52 18.20
CA ASP A 159 36.33 -0.20 18.53
C ASP A 159 37.36 -1.04 17.76
N HIS A 160 36.95 -2.20 17.23
CA HIS A 160 37.80 -3.12 16.49
C HIS A 160 37.57 -3.02 14.98
N ALA A 161 38.61 -3.35 14.21
CA ALA A 161 38.58 -3.40 12.75
C ALA A 161 38.46 -4.86 12.25
N VAL A 162 37.89 -5.04 11.05
CA VAL A 162 37.85 -6.36 10.39
C VAL A 162 39.21 -6.74 9.80
N ALA A 163 39.43 -8.03 9.53
CA ALA A 163 40.65 -8.49 8.89
C ALA A 163 40.84 -7.85 7.51
N ASN A 164 42.06 -7.41 7.21
CA ASN A 164 42.42 -6.69 5.98
C ASN A 164 41.66 -5.36 5.77
N SER A 165 41.18 -4.75 6.85
CA SER A 165 40.57 -3.43 6.81
C SER A 165 41.53 -2.38 6.29
N ASP A 166 41.03 -1.48 5.46
CA ASP A 166 41.73 -0.25 5.09
C ASP A 166 41.26 0.97 5.89
N HIS A 167 40.46 0.71 6.94
CA HIS A 167 39.96 1.69 7.88
C HIS A 167 39.08 2.77 7.27
N ARG A 168 38.33 2.40 6.24
CA ARG A 168 37.22 3.18 5.70
C ARG A 168 35.91 2.57 6.15
N ARG A 169 35.07 3.37 6.80
CA ARG A 169 33.73 2.97 7.24
C ARG A 169 32.67 3.78 6.52
N ARG A 170 31.66 3.08 5.99
CA ARG A 170 30.45 3.67 5.44
C ARG A 170 29.34 3.53 6.46
N PHE A 171 28.80 4.66 6.87
CA PHE A 171 27.69 4.80 7.78
C PHE A 171 26.45 5.14 6.96
N VAL A 172 25.40 4.33 7.06
CA VAL A 172 24.12 4.59 6.39
C VAL A 172 23.03 4.47 7.43
N GLU A 173 22.16 5.48 7.50
CA GLU A 173 20.90 5.42 8.25
C GLU A 173 19.74 5.69 7.32
N ARG A 174 18.72 4.86 7.42
CA ARG A 174 17.44 5.03 6.76
C ARG A 174 16.37 5.18 7.82
N GLY A 175 15.34 5.96 7.54
CA GLY A 175 14.25 6.09 8.48
C GLY A 175 13.02 6.78 7.91
N LEU A 176 11.95 6.73 8.70
CA LEU A 176 10.70 7.44 8.47
C LEU A 176 10.71 8.70 9.35
N ALA A 177 11.24 9.79 8.80
CA ALA A 177 11.27 11.06 9.51
C ALA A 177 9.85 11.60 9.75
N LEU A 178 9.67 12.34 10.84
CA LEU A 178 8.41 13.04 11.09
C LEU A 178 8.04 13.96 9.92
N HIS A 179 6.74 14.14 9.71
CA HIS A 179 6.15 14.97 8.66
C HIS A 179 6.52 14.56 7.22
N THR A 180 7.21 13.43 7.03
CA THR A 180 7.50 12.90 5.71
C THR A 180 6.24 12.26 5.14
N SER A 181 5.97 12.50 3.85
CA SER A 181 4.88 11.85 3.14
C SER A 181 5.14 10.36 3.06
N LEU A 182 4.24 9.58 3.65
CA LEU A 182 4.23 8.13 3.63
C LEU A 182 3.06 7.61 2.82
N TYR A 183 3.34 6.49 2.18
CA TYR A 183 2.39 5.63 1.50
C TYR A 183 2.31 4.32 2.28
N VAL A 184 1.13 4.00 2.82
CA VAL A 184 0.90 2.83 3.65
C VAL A 184 -0.17 1.94 3.02
N VAL A 185 0.17 0.66 2.83
CA VAL A 185 -0.78 -0.38 2.42
C VAL A 185 -0.79 -1.45 3.49
N GLY A 186 -1.96 -1.77 4.04
CA GLY A 186 -2.08 -2.77 5.09
C GLY A 186 -3.51 -3.10 5.44
N GLN A 187 -3.67 -4.02 6.39
CA GLN A 187 -4.99 -4.39 6.89
C GLN A 187 -5.45 -3.39 7.94
N ALA A 188 -6.51 -2.65 7.63
CA ALA A 188 -7.26 -1.88 8.60
C ALA A 188 -8.15 -2.80 9.44
N ARG A 189 -8.09 -2.63 10.75
CA ARG A 189 -8.93 -3.31 11.74
C ARG A 189 -9.39 -2.32 12.81
N GLU A 190 -10.41 -2.70 13.57
CA GLU A 190 -10.89 -1.89 14.67
C GLU A 190 -9.91 -2.01 15.85
N ARG A 191 -9.65 -0.89 16.50
CA ARG A 191 -8.84 -0.86 17.71
C ARG A 191 -9.60 -1.50 18.87
N ALA A 192 -8.86 -2.15 19.76
CA ALA A 192 -9.44 -2.78 20.95
C ALA A 192 -9.83 -1.77 22.04
N ASP A 193 -9.19 -0.61 22.06
CA ASP A 193 -9.31 0.39 23.12
C ASP A 193 -10.28 1.53 22.80
N VAL A 194 -10.47 1.86 21.52
CA VAL A 194 -11.37 2.93 21.07
C VAL A 194 -12.02 2.58 19.73
N VAL A 195 -13.17 3.18 19.43
CA VAL A 195 -13.90 2.98 18.15
C VAL A 195 -13.23 3.79 17.03
N ALA A 196 -12.02 3.39 16.65
CA ALA A 196 -11.23 3.97 15.57
C ALA A 196 -10.44 2.88 14.82
N PRO A 197 -10.15 3.08 13.51
CA PRO A 197 -9.33 2.14 12.76
C PRO A 197 -7.86 2.22 13.19
N GLU A 198 -7.17 1.09 13.11
CA GLU A 198 -5.71 1.01 13.04
C GLU A 198 -5.29 0.13 11.86
N ILE A 199 -4.11 0.40 11.30
CA ILE A 199 -3.50 -0.45 10.28
C ILE A 199 -2.38 -1.25 10.93
N ALA A 200 -2.49 -2.58 10.84
CA ALA A 200 -1.57 -3.49 11.49
C ALA A 200 -1.30 -4.74 10.62
N GLN A 201 -0.32 -5.53 11.04
CA GLN A 201 -0.05 -6.81 10.41
C GLN A 201 -1.23 -7.76 10.59
N ASP A 202 -1.59 -8.44 9.50
CA ASP A 202 -2.57 -9.51 9.47
C ASP A 202 -2.00 -10.69 8.66
N ARG A 203 -2.22 -11.92 9.14
CA ARG A 203 -1.66 -13.13 8.52
C ARG A 203 -2.30 -13.45 7.17
N ASN A 204 -3.53 -12.99 6.95
CA ASN A 204 -4.30 -13.20 5.73
C ASN A 204 -4.14 -12.03 4.76
N ALA A 205 -3.55 -10.91 5.21
CA ALA A 205 -3.28 -9.77 4.35
C ALA A 205 -2.13 -10.06 3.37
N PRO A 206 -2.33 -9.80 2.07
CA PRO A 206 -1.34 -10.13 1.04
C PRO A 206 -0.14 -9.18 1.04
N LEU A 207 -0.26 -8.02 1.67
CA LEU A 207 0.78 -6.99 1.73
C LEU A 207 0.62 -6.12 2.97
N PHE A 208 1.73 -5.85 3.66
CA PHE A 208 1.87 -4.75 4.61
C PHE A 208 3.15 -3.97 4.28
N LEU A 209 2.99 -2.75 3.76
CA LEU A 209 4.06 -1.92 3.23
C LEU A 209 3.92 -0.50 3.78
N ILE A 210 5.03 0.06 4.25
CA ILE A 210 5.17 1.48 4.61
C ILE A 210 6.31 2.03 3.77
N SER A 211 6.06 3.03 2.94
CA SER A 211 7.06 3.55 2.01
C SER A 211 7.10 5.07 2.02
N THR A 212 8.29 5.66 1.99
CA THR A 212 8.49 7.08 1.69
C THR A 212 8.44 7.37 0.18
N ARG A 213 8.34 6.33 -0.64
CA ARG A 213 8.30 6.45 -2.10
C ARG A 213 6.86 6.54 -2.60
N THR A 214 6.69 7.15 -3.77
CA THR A 214 5.38 7.21 -4.42
C THR A 214 4.91 5.84 -4.89
N GLU A 215 3.59 5.61 -4.86
CA GLU A 215 2.91 4.41 -5.36
C GLU A 215 3.43 3.98 -6.75
N ARG A 216 3.55 4.94 -7.68
CA ARG A 216 4.06 4.71 -9.04
C ARG A 216 5.43 4.06 -9.04
N SER A 217 6.35 4.52 -8.20
CA SER A 217 7.72 3.98 -8.15
C SER A 217 7.76 2.52 -7.70
N VAL A 218 6.87 2.14 -6.77
CA VAL A 218 6.71 0.76 -6.29
C VAL A 218 6.12 -0.11 -7.40
N GLN A 219 5.07 0.37 -8.07
CA GLN A 219 4.45 -0.33 -9.18
C GLN A 219 5.41 -0.55 -10.36
N THR A 220 6.20 0.47 -10.74
CA THR A 220 7.17 0.35 -11.83
C THR A 220 8.23 -0.69 -11.52
N ARG A 221 8.74 -0.76 -10.28
CA ARG A 221 9.73 -1.77 -9.88
C ARG A 221 9.18 -3.19 -10.01
N LEU A 222 7.95 -3.42 -9.57
CA LEU A 222 7.29 -4.72 -9.70
C LEU A 222 7.02 -5.07 -11.17
N ALA A 223 6.64 -4.09 -11.99
CA ALA A 223 6.45 -4.26 -13.43
C ALA A 223 7.74 -4.68 -14.13
N VAL A 224 8.83 -3.95 -13.86
CA VAL A 224 10.17 -4.24 -14.40
C VAL A 224 10.64 -5.61 -13.93
N GLY A 225 10.52 -5.92 -12.64
CA GLY A 225 10.88 -7.24 -12.12
C GLY A 225 10.10 -8.38 -12.79
N SER A 226 8.78 -8.21 -12.97
CA SER A 226 7.93 -9.19 -13.66
C SER A 226 8.34 -9.38 -15.12
N TRP A 227 8.69 -8.30 -15.82
CA TRP A 227 9.15 -8.33 -17.21
C TRP A 227 10.54 -8.99 -17.34
N VAL A 228 11.47 -8.66 -16.45
CA VAL A 228 12.81 -9.28 -16.41
C VAL A 228 12.70 -10.77 -16.15
N CYS A 229 11.92 -11.20 -15.14
CA CYS A 229 11.67 -12.63 -14.90
C CYS A 229 11.05 -13.30 -16.14
N TRP A 230 10.09 -12.66 -16.79
CA TRP A 230 9.49 -13.20 -18.00
C TRP A 230 10.50 -13.35 -19.15
N ALA A 231 11.38 -12.36 -19.35
CA ALA A 231 12.42 -12.42 -20.37
C ALA A 231 13.46 -13.50 -20.07
N LEU A 232 13.92 -13.62 -18.82
CA LEU A 232 14.84 -14.67 -18.39
C LEU A 232 14.24 -16.07 -18.54
N GLY A 233 12.95 -16.22 -18.23
CA GLY A 233 12.24 -17.49 -18.45
C GLY A 233 12.14 -17.86 -19.93
N LEU A 234 11.93 -16.88 -20.80
CA LEU A 234 11.92 -17.09 -22.26
C LEU A 234 13.30 -17.52 -22.77
N VAL A 235 14.36 -16.85 -22.32
CA VAL A 235 15.76 -17.21 -22.65
C VAL A 235 16.07 -18.64 -22.19
N ALA A 236 15.65 -19.01 -20.97
CA ALA A 236 15.82 -20.36 -20.45
C ALA A 236 15.03 -21.41 -21.27
N ALA A 237 13.80 -21.10 -21.70
CA ALA A 237 13.00 -21.98 -22.56
C ALA A 237 13.65 -22.20 -23.93
N VAL A 238 14.17 -21.13 -24.55
CA VAL A 238 14.94 -21.22 -25.80
C VAL A 238 16.22 -22.03 -25.60
N GLY A 239 16.94 -21.81 -24.50
CA GLY A 239 18.13 -22.59 -24.14
C GLY A 239 17.83 -24.08 -24.04
N ALA A 240 16.74 -24.46 -23.35
CA ALA A 240 16.29 -25.85 -23.26
C ALA A 240 16.01 -26.46 -24.65
N ALA A 241 15.35 -25.71 -25.54
CA ALA A 241 15.08 -26.15 -26.90
C ALA A 241 16.36 -26.33 -27.73
N LEU A 242 17.31 -25.39 -27.64
CA LEU A 242 18.58 -25.48 -28.36
C LEU A 242 19.41 -26.69 -27.91
N PHE A 243 19.46 -26.98 -26.60
CA PHE A 243 20.09 -28.20 -26.10
C PHE A 243 19.37 -29.47 -26.58
N ALA A 244 18.04 -29.47 -26.62
CA ALA A 244 17.28 -30.61 -27.14
C ALA A 244 17.54 -30.86 -28.64
N MET A 245 17.73 -29.79 -29.42
CA MET A 245 18.02 -29.88 -30.86
C MET A 245 19.37 -30.53 -31.19
N GLN A 246 20.36 -30.48 -30.29
CA GLN A 246 21.66 -31.13 -30.51
C GLN A 246 21.55 -32.64 -30.73
N ASN A 247 20.44 -33.25 -30.29
CA ASN A 247 20.18 -34.69 -30.38
C ASN A 247 19.22 -35.06 -31.52
N LEU A 248 18.84 -34.10 -32.36
CA LEU A 248 17.86 -34.26 -33.42
C LEU A 248 18.49 -33.96 -34.79
N PRO A 249 17.92 -34.49 -35.89
CA PRO A 249 18.45 -34.23 -37.23
C PRO A 249 18.41 -32.72 -37.55
N PRO A 250 19.42 -32.21 -38.28
CA PRO A 250 19.51 -30.80 -38.64
C PRO A 250 18.25 -30.36 -39.40
N GLY A 251 17.71 -29.19 -39.04
CA GLY A 251 16.42 -28.69 -39.55
C GLY A 251 15.20 -29.03 -38.69
N SER A 252 15.37 -29.76 -37.59
CA SER A 252 14.28 -30.03 -36.63
C SER A 252 13.94 -28.79 -35.81
N PHE A 253 12.79 -28.14 -36.06
CA PHE A 253 12.31 -26.98 -35.30
C PHE A 253 11.33 -27.33 -34.17
N ALA A 254 10.90 -28.59 -34.07
CA ALA A 254 9.86 -29.02 -33.13
C ALA A 254 10.17 -28.68 -31.65
N PRO A 255 11.39 -28.89 -31.11
CA PRO A 255 11.68 -28.56 -29.71
C PRO A 255 11.53 -27.07 -29.39
N LEU A 256 11.89 -26.20 -30.34
CA LEU A 256 11.75 -24.74 -30.18
C LEU A 256 10.28 -24.33 -30.21
N ALA A 257 9.51 -24.88 -31.16
CA ALA A 257 8.07 -24.63 -31.22
C ALA A 257 7.35 -25.08 -29.94
N ILE A 258 7.70 -26.27 -29.41
CA ILE A 258 7.12 -26.80 -28.17
C ILE A 258 7.53 -25.94 -26.96
N ALA A 259 8.80 -25.59 -26.81
CA ALA A 259 9.27 -24.81 -25.66
C ALA A 259 8.69 -23.39 -25.66
N LEU A 260 8.71 -22.71 -26.81
CA LEU A 260 8.12 -21.37 -26.94
C LEU A 260 6.60 -21.41 -26.77
N GLY A 261 5.92 -22.34 -27.44
CA GLY A 261 4.47 -22.50 -27.33
C GLY A 261 4.02 -22.82 -25.92
N GLY A 262 4.72 -23.73 -25.23
CA GLY A 262 4.47 -24.07 -23.84
C GLY A 262 4.70 -22.89 -22.89
N TYR A 263 5.81 -22.16 -23.06
CA TYR A 263 6.12 -21.00 -22.23
C TYR A 263 5.12 -19.86 -22.42
N LEU A 264 4.83 -19.48 -23.68
CA LEU A 264 3.87 -18.43 -24.01
C LEU A 264 2.45 -18.83 -23.65
N GLY A 265 2.07 -20.09 -23.86
CA GLY A 265 0.77 -20.64 -23.47
C GLY A 265 0.58 -20.64 -21.96
N GLY A 266 1.57 -21.12 -21.20
CA GLY A 266 1.56 -21.08 -19.74
C GLY A 266 1.48 -19.65 -19.19
N TRP A 267 2.21 -18.72 -19.80
CA TRP A 267 2.12 -17.30 -19.46
C TRP A 267 0.75 -16.71 -19.78
N ALA A 268 0.17 -16.98 -20.95
CA ALA A 268 -1.13 -16.47 -21.35
C ALA A 268 -2.26 -17.02 -20.46
N LEU A 269 -2.21 -18.31 -20.12
CA LEU A 269 -3.15 -18.94 -19.18
C LEU A 269 -3.02 -18.35 -17.78
N GLY A 270 -1.80 -18.27 -17.24
CA GLY A 270 -1.54 -17.67 -15.94
C GLY A 270 -1.95 -16.20 -15.87
N TRP A 271 -1.71 -15.44 -16.96
CA TRP A 271 -2.15 -14.05 -17.09
C TRP A 271 -3.68 -13.94 -17.10
N THR A 272 -4.38 -14.75 -17.89
CA THR A 272 -5.84 -14.75 -17.99
C THR A 272 -6.50 -15.08 -16.65
N TRP A 273 -6.01 -16.13 -15.98
CA TRP A 273 -6.45 -16.54 -14.64
C TRP A 273 -6.28 -15.40 -13.63
N MET A 274 -5.11 -14.76 -13.63
CA MET A 274 -4.82 -13.66 -12.72
C MET A 274 -5.70 -12.43 -13.00
N VAL A 275 -5.91 -12.08 -14.27
CA VAL A 275 -6.79 -10.95 -14.66
C VAL A 275 -8.20 -11.20 -14.18
N PHE A 276 -8.75 -12.38 -14.48
CA PHE A 276 -10.10 -12.74 -14.05
C PHE A 276 -10.27 -12.60 -12.54
N ASN A 277 -9.35 -13.18 -11.76
CA ASN A 277 -9.39 -13.09 -10.30
C ASN A 277 -9.24 -11.66 -9.77
N SER A 278 -8.40 -10.84 -10.40
CA SER A 278 -8.25 -9.42 -10.04
C SER A 278 -9.52 -8.62 -10.31
N LEU A 279 -10.19 -8.85 -11.44
CA LEU A 279 -11.47 -8.20 -11.77
C LEU A 279 -12.59 -8.64 -10.82
N VAL A 280 -12.64 -9.93 -10.44
CA VAL A 280 -13.58 -10.42 -9.42
C VAL A 280 -13.32 -9.77 -8.07
N SER A 281 -12.05 -9.66 -7.66
CA SER A 281 -11.67 -8.97 -6.42
C SER A 281 -12.10 -7.52 -6.44
N LEU A 282 -11.85 -6.80 -7.54
CA LEU A 282 -12.25 -5.39 -7.70
C LEU A 282 -13.78 -5.23 -7.67
N ARG A 283 -14.54 -6.12 -8.31
CA ARG A 283 -16.01 -6.15 -8.22
C ARG A 283 -16.49 -6.35 -6.78
N ASN A 284 -15.86 -7.25 -6.04
CA ASN A 284 -16.20 -7.48 -4.63
C ASN A 284 -15.85 -6.26 -3.76
N ARG A 285 -14.78 -5.52 -4.08
CA ARG A 285 -14.47 -4.23 -3.42
C ARG A 285 -15.54 -3.18 -3.66
N VAL A 286 -16.07 -3.06 -4.88
CA VAL A 286 -17.20 -2.15 -5.16
C VAL A 286 -18.41 -2.50 -4.28
N ARG A 287 -18.73 -3.80 -4.15
CA ARG A 287 -19.82 -4.27 -3.27
C ARG A 287 -19.54 -4.00 -1.79
N GLN A 288 -18.30 -4.18 -1.35
CA GLN A 288 -17.89 -3.86 0.01
C GLN A 288 -18.02 -2.35 0.29
N ALA A 289 -17.56 -1.50 -0.63
CA ALA A 289 -17.72 -0.05 -0.55
C ALA A 289 -19.19 0.37 -0.47
N TRP A 290 -20.07 -0.29 -1.24
CA TRP A 290 -21.51 -0.08 -1.13
C TRP A 290 -22.06 -0.43 0.26
N SER A 291 -21.70 -1.60 0.80
CA SER A 291 -22.12 -2.02 2.14
C SER A 291 -21.66 -1.03 3.23
N LEU A 292 -20.49 -0.41 3.06
CA LEU A 292 -20.01 0.62 3.98
C LEU A 292 -20.92 1.87 3.98
N ILE A 293 -21.43 2.27 2.81
CA ILE A 293 -22.42 3.34 2.70
C ILE A 293 -23.71 2.93 3.42
N GLU A 294 -24.20 1.70 3.21
CA GLU A 294 -25.42 1.20 3.87
C GLU A 294 -25.33 1.24 5.39
N VAL A 295 -24.18 0.87 5.96
CA VAL A 295 -23.94 0.93 7.41
C VAL A 295 -24.05 2.37 7.91
N GLN A 296 -23.47 3.35 7.21
CA GLN A 296 -23.56 4.76 7.63
C GLN A 296 -24.96 5.35 7.41
N LEU A 297 -25.65 4.98 6.34
CA LEU A 297 -27.05 5.37 6.11
C LEU A 297 -27.97 4.80 7.20
N LYS A 298 -27.75 3.55 7.62
CA LYS A 298 -28.45 2.96 8.75
C LYS A 298 -28.15 3.72 10.05
N ARG A 299 -26.87 4.02 10.34
CA ARG A 299 -26.50 4.83 11.51
C ARG A 299 -27.20 6.18 11.51
N ARG A 300 -27.28 6.87 10.37
CA ARG A 300 -28.02 8.12 10.24
C ARG A 300 -29.50 7.93 10.56
N HIS A 301 -30.14 6.93 9.96
CA HIS A 301 -31.53 6.60 10.23
C HIS A 301 -31.79 6.30 11.71
N ASP A 302 -30.85 5.64 12.40
CA ASP A 302 -30.96 5.32 13.84
C ASP A 302 -30.74 6.54 14.75
N LEU A 303 -29.93 7.53 14.31
CA LEU A 303 -29.67 8.77 15.06
C LEU A 303 -30.81 9.79 14.96
N LEU A 304 -31.52 9.84 13.83
CA LEU A 304 -32.56 10.84 13.57
C LEU A 304 -33.72 10.80 14.59
N PRO A 305 -34.31 9.64 14.99
CA PRO A 305 -35.36 9.60 16.01
C PRO A 305 -34.92 10.19 17.34
N SER A 306 -33.73 9.84 17.81
CA SER A 306 -33.15 10.36 19.06
C SER A 306 -32.93 11.87 18.99
N LEU A 307 -32.50 12.38 17.84
CA LEU A 307 -32.39 13.82 17.63
C LEU A 307 -33.77 14.50 17.64
N THR A 308 -34.75 13.93 16.94
CA THR A 308 -36.11 14.50 16.90
C THR A 308 -36.78 14.50 18.26
N SER A 309 -36.51 13.52 19.13
CA SER A 309 -37.08 13.48 20.48
C SER A 309 -36.48 14.55 21.39
N VAL A 310 -35.16 14.76 21.34
CA VAL A 310 -34.49 15.84 22.08
C VAL A 310 -34.99 17.21 21.63
N VAL A 311 -35.04 17.46 20.32
CA VAL A 311 -35.57 18.73 19.77
C VAL A 311 -37.04 18.93 20.17
N SER A 312 -37.89 17.90 20.04
CA SER A 312 -39.32 18.00 20.36
C SER A 312 -39.58 18.24 21.86
N ALA A 313 -38.75 17.68 22.75
CA ALA A 313 -38.88 17.86 24.20
C ALA A 313 -38.64 19.32 24.61
N LEU A 314 -37.80 20.03 23.87
CA LEU A 314 -37.39 21.40 24.17
C LEU A 314 -38.26 22.45 23.47
N SER A 315 -38.96 22.05 22.41
CA SER A 315 -39.65 22.96 21.51
C SER A 315 -41.18 22.89 21.55
N THR A 316 -41.77 22.51 22.69
CA THR A 316 -43.20 22.17 22.78
C THR A 316 -44.17 23.27 22.32
N HIS A 317 -43.72 24.52 22.11
CA HIS A 317 -44.59 25.68 21.88
C HIS A 317 -44.23 26.56 20.65
N GLU A 318 -43.30 26.16 19.78
CA GLU A 318 -42.88 27.00 18.64
C GLU A 318 -43.08 26.38 17.25
N ARG A 319 -43.64 27.18 16.34
CA ARG A 319 -44.03 26.77 14.97
C ARG A 319 -42.82 26.49 14.08
N SER A 320 -41.74 27.25 14.24
CA SER A 320 -40.45 27.10 13.54
C SER A 320 -39.78 25.74 13.85
N THR A 321 -39.87 25.26 15.08
CA THR A 321 -39.27 23.99 15.48
C THR A 321 -40.07 22.78 14.99
N GLN A 322 -41.40 22.89 14.91
CA GLN A 322 -42.23 21.87 14.27
C GLN A 322 -41.91 21.70 12.78
N THR A 323 -41.56 22.79 12.07
CA THR A 323 -41.09 22.72 10.68
C THR A 323 -39.76 21.96 10.59
N ALA A 324 -38.81 22.23 11.48
CA ALA A 324 -37.54 21.53 11.51
C ALA A 324 -37.66 20.04 11.89
N VAL A 325 -38.50 19.70 12.87
CA VAL A 325 -38.81 18.31 13.22
C VAL A 325 -39.51 17.60 12.06
N SER A 326 -40.42 18.28 11.34
CA SER A 326 -41.08 17.74 10.16
C SER A 326 -40.10 17.49 9.02
N ALA A 327 -39.11 18.39 8.82
CA ALA A 327 -38.03 18.19 7.86
C ALA A 327 -37.12 17.00 8.27
N LEU A 328 -36.78 16.85 9.55
CA LEU A 328 -36.02 15.68 10.02
C LEU A 328 -36.81 14.38 9.84
N ARG A 329 -38.13 14.39 10.09
CA ARG A 329 -39.01 13.24 9.87
C ARG A 329 -39.19 12.88 8.39
N SER A 330 -39.26 13.87 7.50
CA SER A 330 -39.30 13.60 6.06
C SER A 330 -37.99 12.98 5.56
N GLN A 331 -36.86 13.36 6.15
CA GLN A 331 -35.55 12.77 5.88
C GLN A 331 -35.43 11.31 6.36
N ILE A 332 -36.09 10.94 7.47
CA ILE A 332 -36.23 9.54 7.93
C ILE A 332 -36.96 8.71 6.86
N GLN A 333 -38.09 9.20 6.35
CA GLN A 333 -38.89 8.49 5.34
C GLN A 333 -38.22 8.43 3.96
N ALA A 334 -37.44 9.45 3.61
CA ALA A 334 -36.69 9.52 2.35
C ALA A 334 -35.39 8.68 2.34
N THR A 335 -34.95 8.14 3.49
CA THR A 335 -33.75 7.29 3.60
C THR A 335 -34.10 5.83 3.96
N PRO A 336 -34.74 5.04 3.08
CA PRO A 336 -34.74 3.60 3.26
C PRO A 336 -33.29 3.07 3.22
N PRO A 337 -32.88 2.18 4.14
CA PRO A 337 -31.56 1.56 4.08
C PRO A 337 -31.39 0.81 2.75
N GLY A 338 -30.28 1.07 2.05
CA GLY A 338 -29.93 0.37 0.80
C GLY A 338 -30.36 1.02 -0.51
N VAL A 339 -30.98 2.21 -0.49
CA VAL A 339 -31.40 2.92 -1.72
C VAL A 339 -30.58 4.20 -1.92
N ALA A 340 -30.04 4.40 -3.13
CA ALA A 340 -29.47 5.69 -3.53
C ALA A 340 -30.59 6.74 -3.60
N GLY A 341 -30.78 7.49 -2.52
CA GLY A 341 -31.74 8.59 -2.45
C GLY A 341 -31.17 9.90 -3.02
N PRO A 342 -32.05 10.82 -3.48
CA PRO A 342 -31.66 12.17 -3.91
C PRO A 342 -31.05 12.96 -2.75
N ASP A 343 -30.29 13.97 -3.13
CA ASP A 343 -29.24 14.60 -2.32
C ASP A 343 -29.65 15.00 -0.88
N PHE A 344 -28.79 14.63 0.08
CA PHE A 344 -29.09 14.65 1.53
C PHE A 344 -28.49 15.85 2.28
N ALA A 345 -28.10 16.90 1.55
CA ALA A 345 -27.63 18.17 2.12
C ALA A 345 -28.64 18.78 3.14
N GLY A 346 -29.91 18.38 3.06
CA GLY A 346 -30.99 18.89 3.91
C GLY A 346 -30.87 18.57 5.40
N VAL A 347 -30.28 17.44 5.82
CA VAL A 347 -30.25 17.08 7.26
C VAL A 347 -29.29 18.00 8.03
N ALA A 348 -28.07 18.19 7.52
CA ALA A 348 -27.09 19.06 8.16
C ALA A 348 -27.52 20.54 8.10
N ALA A 349 -28.12 20.98 6.99
CA ALA A 349 -28.67 22.33 6.86
C ALA A 349 -29.85 22.57 7.82
N ALA A 350 -30.79 21.61 7.92
CA ALA A 350 -31.89 21.69 8.87
C ALA A 350 -31.38 21.72 10.32
N LEU A 351 -30.37 20.92 10.64
CA LEU A 351 -29.76 20.89 11.96
C LEU A 351 -29.05 22.20 12.32
N ARG A 352 -28.33 22.80 11.36
CA ARG A 352 -27.70 24.11 11.55
C ARG A 352 -28.76 25.19 11.78
N GLY A 353 -29.83 25.21 10.98
CA GLY A 353 -30.94 26.13 11.18
C GLY A 353 -31.60 25.98 12.55
N VAL A 354 -31.73 24.75 13.07
CA VAL A 354 -32.21 24.52 14.45
C VAL A 354 -31.22 25.03 15.49
N ALA A 355 -29.92 24.79 15.31
CA ALA A 355 -28.90 25.26 16.24
C ALA A 355 -28.78 26.80 16.26
N GLU A 356 -28.93 27.46 15.11
CA GLU A 356 -28.94 28.92 14.98
C GLU A 356 -30.19 29.54 15.59
N ALA A 357 -31.36 28.93 15.37
CA ALA A 357 -32.62 29.41 15.92
C ALA A 357 -32.74 29.23 17.44
N TYR A 358 -32.04 28.24 18.01
CA TYR A 358 -32.15 27.85 19.41
C TYR A 358 -30.78 27.57 20.06
N PRO A 359 -29.99 28.61 20.38
CA PRO A 359 -28.67 28.45 21.00
C PRO A 359 -28.70 27.65 22.31
N GLU A 360 -29.79 27.70 23.07
CA GLU A 360 -29.99 26.93 24.29
C GLU A 360 -30.01 25.41 24.07
N LEU A 361 -30.36 24.94 22.86
CA LEU A 361 -30.24 23.52 22.49
C LEU A 361 -28.77 23.11 22.38
N THR A 362 -27.91 23.98 21.85
CA THR A 362 -26.47 23.68 21.74
C THR A 362 -25.78 23.61 23.09
N ALA A 363 -26.32 24.27 24.12
CA ALA A 363 -25.84 24.16 25.48
C ALA A 363 -26.19 22.81 26.14
N GLN A 364 -27.16 22.07 25.60
CA GLN A 364 -27.48 20.74 26.10
C GLN A 364 -26.52 19.70 25.56
N ASP A 365 -25.86 18.99 26.48
CA ASP A 365 -24.85 17.98 26.13
C ASP A 365 -25.42 16.85 25.27
N SER A 366 -26.67 16.44 25.50
CA SER A 366 -27.37 15.40 24.72
C SER A 366 -27.57 15.81 23.25
N PHE A 367 -28.05 17.03 23.00
CA PHE A 367 -28.22 17.56 21.65
C PHE A 367 -26.87 17.78 20.96
N ALA A 368 -25.93 18.43 21.65
CA ALA A 368 -24.60 18.69 21.12
C ALA A 368 -23.87 17.39 20.75
N ARG A 369 -24.01 16.33 21.55
CA ARG A 369 -23.48 15.00 21.24
C ARG A 369 -24.13 14.39 19.99
N LEU A 370 -25.45 14.35 19.91
CA LEU A 370 -26.17 13.80 18.74
C LEU A 370 -25.85 14.58 17.46
N GLN A 371 -25.76 15.91 17.56
CA GLN A 371 -25.33 16.77 16.46
C GLN A 371 -23.91 16.40 16.00
N ARG A 372 -22.94 16.26 16.92
CA ARG A 372 -21.56 15.83 16.57
C ARG A 372 -21.53 14.44 15.93
N GLU A 373 -22.29 13.49 16.45
CA GLU A 373 -22.39 12.12 15.89
C GLU A 373 -23.00 12.12 14.49
N LEU A 374 -24.03 12.94 14.26
CA LEU A 374 -24.68 13.08 12.96
C LEU A 374 -23.76 13.75 11.93
N VAL A 375 -23.08 14.85 12.30
CA VAL A 375 -22.09 15.52 11.45
C VAL A 375 -20.96 14.54 11.07
N THR A 376 -20.47 13.77 12.04
CA THR A 376 -19.44 12.73 11.78
C THR A 376 -19.97 11.65 10.84
N THR A 377 -21.23 11.26 10.99
CA THR A 377 -21.88 10.26 10.12
C THR A 377 -22.00 10.78 8.69
N GLU A 378 -22.42 12.04 8.49
CA GLU A 378 -22.50 12.67 7.17
C GLU A 378 -21.12 12.78 6.50
N GLN A 379 -20.08 13.17 7.24
CA GLN A 379 -18.70 13.18 6.75
C GLN A 379 -18.26 11.78 6.29
N ARG A 380 -18.56 10.73 7.08
CA ARG A 380 -18.26 9.34 6.72
C ARG A 380 -19.05 8.85 5.50
N ILE A 381 -20.32 9.26 5.35
CA ILE A 381 -21.12 8.96 4.15
C ILE A 381 -20.46 9.60 2.91
N ALA A 382 -20.06 10.87 2.99
CA ALA A 382 -19.40 11.55 1.87
C ALA A 382 -18.10 10.85 1.47
N LEU A 383 -17.25 10.50 2.44
CA LEU A 383 -16.02 9.75 2.21
C LEU A 383 -16.30 8.35 1.62
N ALA A 384 -17.30 7.63 2.13
CA ALA A 384 -17.70 6.33 1.62
C ALA A 384 -18.20 6.40 0.17
N ARG A 385 -18.96 7.44 -0.18
CA ARG A 385 -19.44 7.69 -1.55
C ARG A 385 -18.30 8.00 -2.51
N SER A 386 -17.38 8.88 -2.12
CA SER A 386 -16.16 9.15 -2.91
C SER A 386 -15.39 7.86 -3.15
N TYR A 387 -15.11 7.11 -2.08
CA TYR A 387 -14.39 5.84 -2.17
C TYR A 387 -15.10 4.80 -3.05
N TYR A 388 -16.44 4.67 -2.95
CA TYR A 388 -17.23 3.83 -3.85
C TYR A 388 -17.09 4.26 -5.31
N ASN A 389 -17.23 5.56 -5.59
CA ASN A 389 -17.12 6.11 -6.94
C ASN A 389 -15.71 5.89 -7.52
N ASP A 390 -14.67 6.05 -6.71
CA ASP A 390 -13.28 5.80 -7.13
C ASP A 390 -13.07 4.34 -7.54
N ILE A 391 -13.52 3.37 -6.71
CA ILE A 391 -13.43 1.94 -7.04
C ILE A 391 -14.31 1.60 -8.26
N ALA A 392 -15.55 2.10 -8.31
CA ALA A 392 -16.48 1.81 -9.39
C ALA A 392 -15.97 2.36 -10.73
N THR A 393 -15.37 3.55 -10.73
CA THR A 393 -14.70 4.15 -11.89
C THR A 393 -13.49 3.33 -12.32
N GLN A 394 -12.66 2.91 -11.36
CA GLN A 394 -11.51 2.05 -11.66
C GLN A 394 -11.94 0.70 -12.24
N PHE A 395 -13.01 0.11 -11.69
CA PHE A 395 -13.60 -1.13 -12.20
C PHE A 395 -14.10 -0.95 -13.64
N ALA A 396 -14.91 0.08 -13.91
CA ALA A 396 -15.41 0.40 -15.25
C ALA A 396 -14.25 0.62 -16.25
N THR A 397 -13.24 1.39 -15.85
CA THR A 397 -12.04 1.64 -16.68
C THR A 397 -11.33 0.33 -17.04
N ARG A 398 -11.23 -0.63 -16.12
CA ARG A 398 -10.60 -1.94 -16.39
C ARG A 398 -11.45 -2.85 -17.28
N LEU A 399 -12.78 -2.73 -17.23
CA LEU A 399 -13.67 -3.45 -18.16
C LEU A 399 -13.51 -2.95 -19.61
N GLU A 400 -13.16 -1.67 -19.79
CA GLU A 400 -13.01 -1.05 -21.11
C GLU A 400 -11.57 -1.13 -21.66
N ARG A 401 -10.56 -1.14 -20.79
CA ARG A 401 -9.16 -1.12 -21.20
C ARG A 401 -8.67 -2.49 -21.68
N ILE A 402 -8.17 -2.54 -22.91
CA ILE A 402 -7.48 -3.72 -23.45
C ILE A 402 -6.09 -3.84 -22.81
N PRO A 403 -5.64 -5.06 -22.43
CA PRO A 403 -6.24 -6.37 -22.71
C PRO A 403 -7.23 -6.92 -21.66
N ASP A 404 -7.37 -6.27 -20.49
CA ASP A 404 -8.28 -6.74 -19.42
C ASP A 404 -9.75 -6.82 -19.89
N GLY A 405 -10.17 -5.90 -20.76
CA GLY A 405 -11.52 -5.86 -21.34
C GLY A 405 -11.90 -7.11 -22.16
N TRP A 406 -10.95 -7.84 -22.74
CA TRP A 406 -11.24 -9.11 -23.42
C TRP A 406 -11.71 -10.18 -22.44
N VAL A 407 -11.00 -10.32 -21.32
CA VAL A 407 -11.35 -11.25 -20.25
C VAL A 407 -12.67 -10.85 -19.60
N ALA A 408 -12.88 -9.54 -19.39
CA ALA A 408 -14.12 -9.01 -18.85
C ALA A 408 -15.36 -9.34 -19.72
N ARG A 409 -15.24 -9.21 -21.04
CA ARG A 409 -16.30 -9.54 -22.01
C ARG A 409 -16.63 -11.03 -22.01
N LEU A 410 -15.60 -11.89 -21.99
CA LEU A 410 -15.78 -13.35 -21.87
C LEU A 410 -16.49 -13.74 -20.57
N ALA A 411 -16.24 -13.00 -19.49
CA ALA A 411 -16.86 -13.20 -18.19
C ALA A 411 -18.21 -12.46 -17.99
N ALA A 412 -18.72 -11.77 -19.03
CA ALA A 412 -19.96 -10.97 -19.00
C ALA A 412 -20.02 -9.96 -17.82
N MET A 413 -18.88 -9.37 -17.45
CA MET A 413 -18.82 -8.40 -16.37
C MET A 413 -19.41 -7.05 -16.80
N LYS A 414 -20.16 -6.40 -15.89
CA LYS A 414 -20.84 -5.13 -16.14
C LYS A 414 -20.37 -4.05 -15.18
N PRO A 415 -20.21 -2.79 -15.62
CA PRO A 415 -19.88 -1.67 -14.74
C PRO A 415 -20.99 -1.44 -13.70
N GLN A 416 -20.62 -0.83 -12.59
CA GLN A 416 -21.55 -0.44 -11.53
C GLN A 416 -21.92 1.04 -11.69
N PRO A 417 -23.17 1.44 -11.40
CA PRO A 417 -23.56 2.85 -11.48
C PRO A 417 -22.80 3.67 -10.46
N LEU A 418 -22.35 4.86 -10.87
CA LEU A 418 -21.77 5.84 -9.98
C LEU A 418 -22.87 6.51 -9.15
N LEU A 419 -22.51 6.90 -7.93
CA LEU A 419 -23.35 7.75 -7.10
C LEU A 419 -23.17 9.20 -7.52
N ALA A 420 -24.26 9.97 -7.52
CA ALA A 420 -24.20 11.42 -7.72
C ALA A 420 -23.20 12.04 -6.72
N ALA A 421 -22.44 13.02 -7.19
CA ALA A 421 -21.56 13.79 -6.31
C ALA A 421 -22.42 14.43 -5.23
N ALA A 422 -22.08 14.19 -3.97
CA ALA A 422 -22.64 14.99 -2.88
C ALA A 422 -21.91 16.33 -2.93
N ASP A 423 -22.65 17.41 -3.18
CA ASP A 423 -22.16 18.79 -3.05
C ASP A 423 -21.91 19.10 -1.57
N PHE A 424 -20.88 18.48 -0.98
CA PHE A 424 -20.33 18.93 0.28
C PHE A 424 -19.17 19.85 -0.05
N GLU A 425 -19.47 21.15 -0.14
CA GLU A 425 -18.44 22.18 -0.05
C GLU A 425 -17.64 21.90 1.23
N ARG A 426 -16.36 21.60 1.06
CA ARG A 426 -15.43 21.48 2.20
C ARG A 426 -15.51 22.81 2.96
N ALA A 427 -15.89 22.76 4.23
CA ALA A 427 -15.68 23.91 5.09
C ALA A 427 -14.18 24.27 5.00
N ARG A 428 -13.88 25.48 4.50
CA ARG A 428 -12.50 25.97 4.40
C ARG A 428 -11.90 25.91 5.81
N VAL A 429 -10.89 25.06 5.98
CA VAL A 429 -10.11 25.04 7.22
C VAL A 429 -9.13 26.20 7.13
N ASP A 430 -9.44 27.30 7.81
CA ASP A 430 -8.46 28.36 8.05
C ASP A 430 -7.45 27.83 9.07
N VAL A 431 -6.30 27.37 8.57
CA VAL A 431 -5.18 26.94 9.42
C VAL A 431 -4.29 28.15 9.68
N GLN A 432 -4.36 28.67 10.90
CA GLN A 432 -3.29 29.52 11.43
C GLN A 432 -2.12 28.59 11.79
N PHE A 433 -1.09 28.60 10.95
CA PHE A 433 0.18 28.01 11.33
C PHE A 433 0.82 28.91 12.38
N ALA A 434 1.31 28.33 13.47
CA ALA A 434 2.29 29.02 14.29
C ALA A 434 3.51 29.23 13.40
N ASP A 435 3.89 30.50 13.20
CA ASP A 435 5.09 30.85 12.46
C ASP A 435 6.27 30.05 13.03
N ALA A 436 6.98 29.36 12.15
CA ALA A 436 8.21 28.68 12.50
C ALA A 436 9.22 29.74 12.97
N ALA A 437 9.50 29.75 14.27
CA ALA A 437 10.57 30.54 14.87
C ALA A 437 11.94 29.92 14.57
#